data_AF-V4I490-F1
#
_entry.id   AF-V4I490-F1
#
_cell.length_a   1.000
_cell.length_b   1.000
_cell.length_c   1.000
_cell.angle_alpha   90.00
_cell.angle_beta   90.00
_cell.angle_gamma   90.00
#
_symmetry.space_group_name_H-M   'P 1'
#
loop_
_entity.id
_entity.type
_entity.pdbx_description
1 polymer ?
#
loop_
_entity_poly.entity_id
_entity_poly.type
_entity_poly.pdbx_seq_one_letter_code
_entity_poly.pdbx_strand_id
1 'polypeptide(L)'
;MFVNAQHTVNTLSVKLLVEYANGRFSLVYGSQEITAEDIENALLATPETDIQTTVFNWFETASTNVNNTIAGYVAKFELTQAEVNASPLLGIAADLMRYELCNNDADEGLLTRRKNAMLELSKIESGTIQIKAPSPVASGPIQTKTPSSNFDWARY
;
A
#
# COMPACT_ATOMS: atom_id res chain seq x y z
N MET A 1 1.58 -5.55 7.41
CA MET A 1 1.17 -5.81 6.01
C MET A 1 0.61 -4.53 5.42
N PHE A 2 0.83 -4.30 4.13
CA PHE A 2 0.37 -3.11 3.41
C PHE A 2 -1.05 -3.28 2.87
N VAL A 3 -1.39 -4.50 2.45
CA VAL A 3 -2.75 -4.85 2.04
C VAL A 3 -3.64 -5.05 3.26
N ASN A 4 -4.81 -4.44 3.23
CA ASN A 4 -5.88 -4.62 4.22
C ASN A 4 -7.18 -4.96 3.47
N ALA A 5 -7.83 -6.07 3.82
CA ALA A 5 -9.02 -6.56 3.13
C ALA A 5 -10.17 -5.53 3.19
N GLN A 6 -10.47 -4.99 4.37
CA GLN A 6 -11.50 -3.96 4.54
C GLN A 6 -11.23 -2.71 3.68
N HIS A 7 -9.99 -2.20 3.70
CA HIS A 7 -9.61 -1.04 2.89
C HIS A 7 -9.74 -1.33 1.39
N THR A 8 -9.36 -2.54 0.96
CA THR A 8 -9.45 -2.96 -0.43
C THR A 8 -10.91 -3.08 -0.89
N VAL A 9 -11.77 -3.70 -0.07
CA VAL A 9 -13.22 -3.79 -0.33
C VAL A 9 -13.85 -2.40 -0.39
N ASN A 10 -13.52 -1.50 0.54
CA ASN A 10 -14.03 -0.13 0.54
C ASN A 10 -13.57 0.67 -0.70
N THR A 11 -12.35 0.43 -1.17
CA THR A 11 -11.75 1.17 -2.29
C THR A 11 -12.21 0.65 -3.66
N LEU A 12 -12.26 -0.67 -3.83
CA LEU A 12 -12.61 -1.30 -5.10
C LEU A 12 -14.11 -1.54 -5.25
N SER A 13 -14.85 -1.54 -4.14
CA SER A 13 -16.24 -2.00 -3.98
C SER A 13 -16.40 -3.50 -4.16
N VAL A 14 -17.34 -4.09 -3.41
CA VAL A 14 -17.71 -5.51 -3.52
C VAL A 14 -18.16 -5.85 -4.94
N LYS A 15 -18.90 -4.96 -5.61
CA LYS A 15 -19.38 -5.17 -6.97
C LYS A 15 -18.25 -5.45 -7.96
N LEU A 16 -17.18 -4.64 -7.93
CA LEU A 16 -16.04 -4.83 -8.84
C LEU A 16 -15.30 -6.13 -8.53
N LEU A 17 -15.16 -6.47 -7.24
CA LEU A 17 -14.54 -7.73 -6.82
C LEU A 17 -15.34 -8.95 -7.28
N VAL A 18 -16.67 -8.87 -7.28
CA VAL A 18 -17.56 -9.88 -7.86
C VAL A 18 -17.32 -10.02 -9.37
N GLU A 19 -17.23 -8.91 -10.11
CA GLU A 19 -16.96 -8.93 -11.55
C GLU A 19 -15.61 -9.61 -11.86
N TYR A 20 -14.58 -9.28 -11.07
CA TYR A 20 -13.26 -9.91 -11.19
C TYR A 20 -13.29 -11.39 -10.79
N ALA A 21 -13.94 -11.76 -9.69
CA ALA A 21 -14.01 -13.15 -9.27
C ALA A 21 -14.75 -14.01 -10.31
N ASN A 22 -15.89 -13.54 -10.83
CA ASN A 22 -16.61 -14.24 -11.89
C ASN A 22 -15.81 -14.32 -13.20
N GLY A 23 -15.09 -13.26 -13.58
CA GLY A 23 -14.19 -13.31 -14.73
C GLY A 23 -13.08 -14.38 -14.58
N ARG A 24 -12.60 -14.62 -13.36
CA ARG A 24 -11.51 -15.57 -13.07
C ARG A 24 -12.02 -17.00 -13.00
N PHE A 25 -13.17 -17.20 -12.35
CA PHE A 25 -13.65 -18.51 -11.92
C PHE A 25 -14.89 -19.01 -12.69
N SER A 26 -15.40 -18.26 -13.67
CA SER A 26 -16.58 -18.62 -14.47
C SER A 26 -16.57 -20.04 -15.04
N LEU A 27 -15.38 -20.59 -15.34
CA LEU A 27 -15.23 -21.95 -15.89
C LEU A 27 -15.08 -23.04 -14.82
N VAL A 28 -14.69 -22.68 -13.59
CA VAL A 28 -14.31 -23.64 -12.53
C VAL A 28 -15.53 -24.14 -11.76
N TYR A 29 -16.53 -23.30 -11.55
CA TYR A 29 -17.71 -23.61 -10.71
C TYR A 29 -18.97 -23.96 -11.50
N GLY A 30 -18.84 -24.35 -12.77
CA GLY A 30 -19.92 -25.00 -13.52
C GLY A 30 -21.27 -24.29 -13.44
N SER A 31 -21.32 -23.02 -13.87
CA SER A 31 -22.51 -22.12 -13.87
C SER A 31 -22.87 -21.48 -12.53
N GLN A 32 -22.19 -21.78 -11.42
CA GLN A 32 -22.39 -21.06 -10.17
C GLN A 32 -21.65 -19.72 -10.19
N GLU A 33 -22.41 -18.63 -10.15
CA GLU A 33 -21.87 -17.27 -10.06
C GLU A 33 -21.45 -16.95 -8.62
N ILE A 34 -20.30 -16.30 -8.47
CA ILE A 34 -19.82 -15.78 -7.19
C ILE A 34 -20.65 -14.54 -6.84
N THR A 35 -21.21 -14.50 -5.64
CA THR A 35 -22.08 -13.41 -5.19
C THR A 35 -21.33 -12.38 -4.35
N ALA A 36 -21.97 -11.24 -4.09
CA ALA A 36 -21.45 -10.23 -3.17
C ALA A 36 -21.25 -10.79 -1.75
N GLU A 37 -22.17 -11.63 -1.29
CA GLU A 37 -22.09 -12.30 0.00
C GLU A 37 -20.88 -13.25 0.07
N ASP A 38 -20.57 -13.97 -1.02
CA ASP A 38 -19.38 -14.81 -1.07
C ASP A 38 -18.09 -13.99 -0.95
N ILE A 39 -18.02 -12.80 -1.57
CA ILE A 39 -16.88 -11.90 -1.42
C ILE A 39 -16.78 -11.36 0.01
N GLU A 40 -17.89 -10.90 0.59
CA GLU A 40 -17.89 -10.34 1.94
C GLU A 40 -17.53 -11.39 2.99
N ASN A 41 -18.11 -12.59 2.89
CA ASN A 41 -17.80 -13.68 3.81
C ASN A 41 -16.37 -14.21 3.63
N ALA A 42 -15.87 -14.26 2.39
CA ALA A 42 -14.49 -14.66 2.13
C ALA A 42 -13.46 -13.65 2.67
N LEU A 43 -13.72 -12.34 2.54
CA LEU A 43 -12.71 -11.32 2.81
C LEU A 43 -12.85 -10.63 4.17
N LEU A 44 -14.07 -10.55 4.71
CA LEU A 44 -14.39 -9.81 5.94
C LEU A 44 -14.89 -10.72 7.07
N ALA A 45 -15.27 -11.96 6.77
CA ALA A 45 -15.68 -12.96 7.75
C ALA A 45 -14.80 -14.23 7.66
N THR A 46 -15.29 -15.33 8.24
CA THR A 46 -14.65 -16.64 8.11
C THR A 46 -15.27 -17.37 6.93
N PRO A 47 -14.49 -17.84 5.93
CA PRO A 47 -15.01 -18.62 4.82
C PRO A 47 -15.68 -19.92 5.30
N GLU A 48 -16.91 -20.17 4.84
CA GLU A 48 -17.70 -21.37 5.19
C GLU A 48 -17.86 -22.33 4.01
N THR A 49 -17.70 -21.85 2.77
CA THR A 49 -17.87 -22.64 1.55
C THR A 49 -16.56 -22.79 0.77
N ASP A 50 -16.50 -23.79 -0.12
CA ASP A 50 -15.34 -24.00 -1.01
C ASP A 50 -15.11 -22.81 -1.96
N ILE A 51 -16.19 -22.15 -2.38
CA ILE A 51 -16.13 -20.94 -3.21
C ILE A 51 -15.52 -19.79 -2.41
N GLN A 52 -16.01 -19.56 -1.19
CA GLN A 52 -15.46 -18.50 -0.32
C GLN A 52 -13.99 -18.76 0.01
N THR A 53 -13.63 -20.01 0.28
CA THR A 53 -12.23 -20.42 0.51
C THR A 53 -11.36 -20.15 -0.71
N THR A 54 -11.88 -20.39 -1.91
CA THR A 54 -11.14 -20.14 -3.15
C THR A 54 -10.98 -18.65 -3.45
N VAL A 55 -12.03 -17.87 -3.23
CA VAL A 55 -11.98 -16.40 -3.30
C VAL A 55 -10.94 -15.86 -2.30
N PHE A 56 -10.96 -16.36 -1.06
CA PHE A 56 -10.01 -15.98 -0.03
C PHE A 56 -8.56 -16.30 -0.44
N ASN A 57 -8.29 -17.53 -0.91
CA ASN A 57 -6.95 -17.93 -1.35
C ASN A 57 -6.44 -17.11 -2.55
N TRP A 58 -7.33 -16.76 -3.47
CA TRP A 58 -7.02 -15.88 -4.58
C TRP A 58 -6.65 -14.48 -4.12
N PHE A 59 -7.43 -13.91 -3.20
CA PHE A 59 -7.14 -12.63 -2.60
C PHE A 59 -5.82 -12.65 -1.81
N GLU A 60 -5.55 -13.70 -1.02
CA GLU A 60 -4.32 -13.85 -0.25
C GLU A 60 -3.08 -13.98 -1.13
N THR A 61 -3.21 -14.68 -2.27
CA THR A 61 -2.13 -14.78 -3.25
C THR A 61 -1.80 -13.40 -3.84
N ALA A 62 -2.83 -12.65 -4.27
CA ALA A 62 -2.66 -11.28 -4.76
C ALA A 62 -2.08 -10.36 -3.66
N SER A 63 -2.60 -10.47 -2.44
CA SER A 63 -2.14 -9.73 -1.26
C SER A 63 -0.65 -9.97 -1.01
N THR A 64 -0.21 -11.23 -1.07
CA THR A 64 1.19 -11.61 -0.90
C THR A 64 2.07 -10.97 -1.98
N ASN A 65 1.66 -11.01 -3.25
CA ASN A 65 2.40 -10.38 -4.34
C ASN A 65 2.55 -8.86 -4.15
N VAL A 66 1.46 -8.17 -3.81
CA VAL A 66 1.47 -6.72 -3.57
C VAL A 66 2.32 -6.37 -2.35
N ASN A 67 2.18 -7.13 -1.26
CA ASN A 67 2.97 -6.91 -0.05
C ASN A 67 4.46 -7.08 -0.31
N ASN A 68 4.86 -8.11 -1.05
CA ASN A 68 6.25 -8.35 -1.43
C ASN A 68 6.79 -7.23 -2.34
N THR A 69 5.97 -6.77 -3.29
CA THR A 69 6.33 -5.66 -4.18
C THR A 69 6.60 -4.40 -3.37
N ILE A 70 5.66 -3.98 -2.52
CA ILE A 70 5.81 -2.77 -1.70
C ILE A 70 6.98 -2.91 -0.73
N ALA A 71 7.12 -4.07 -0.07
CA ALA A 71 8.24 -4.35 0.84
C ALA A 71 9.60 -4.13 0.17
N GLY A 72 9.75 -4.51 -1.10
CA GLY A 72 10.98 -4.30 -1.87
C GLY A 72 11.40 -2.82 -1.95
N TYR A 73 10.45 -1.89 -2.05
CA TYR A 73 10.72 -0.45 -2.12
C TYR A 73 10.90 0.22 -0.76
N VAL A 74 10.21 -0.29 0.26
CA VAL A 74 10.12 0.40 1.56
C VAL A 74 10.87 -0.29 2.70
N ALA A 75 11.50 -1.44 2.47
CA ALA A 75 12.21 -2.21 3.50
C ALA A 75 13.19 -1.37 4.33
N LYS A 76 13.91 -0.43 3.67
CA LYS A 76 14.92 0.42 4.33
C LYS A 76 14.38 1.43 5.34
N PHE A 77 13.07 1.71 5.33
CA PHE A 77 12.48 2.72 6.21
C PHE A 77 12.07 2.17 7.58
N GLU A 78 12.04 0.84 7.74
CA GLU A 78 11.65 0.17 8.99
C GLU A 78 10.34 0.75 9.56
N LEU A 79 9.28 0.67 8.75
CA LEU A 79 7.98 1.25 9.08
C LEU A 79 7.23 0.38 10.09
N THR A 80 6.65 1.02 11.07
CA THR A 80 5.62 0.43 11.94
C THR A 80 4.29 0.34 11.19
N GLN A 81 3.39 -0.54 11.64
CA GLN A 81 2.05 -0.64 11.04
C GLN A 81 1.26 0.67 11.15
N ALA A 82 1.48 1.47 12.21
CA ALA A 82 0.85 2.78 12.36
C ALA A 82 1.32 3.77 11.29
N GLU A 83 2.62 3.79 10.98
CA GLU A 83 3.17 4.61 9.90
C GLU A 83 2.67 4.14 8.53
N VAL A 84 2.59 2.82 8.31
CA VAL A 84 1.98 2.27 7.08
C VAL A 84 0.55 2.76 6.91
N ASN A 85 -0.26 2.70 7.97
CA ASN A 85 -1.67 3.11 7.92
C ASN A 85 -1.86 4.62 7.71
N ALA A 86 -0.89 5.45 8.13
CA ALA A 86 -0.91 6.89 7.94
C ALA A 86 -0.26 7.33 6.60
N SER A 87 0.32 6.40 5.86
CA SER A 87 1.07 6.66 4.63
C SER A 87 0.21 6.45 3.37
N PRO A 88 0.63 6.99 2.21
CA PRO A 88 0.00 6.68 0.93
C PRO A 88 0.10 5.19 0.53
N LEU A 89 0.85 4.36 1.26
CA LEU A 89 1.05 2.93 0.93
C LEU A 89 -0.26 2.14 0.92
N LEU A 90 -1.27 2.52 1.71
CA LEU A 90 -2.59 1.88 1.67
C LEU A 90 -3.30 2.10 0.32
N GLY A 91 -3.21 3.31 -0.23
CA GLY A 91 -3.78 3.63 -1.54
C GLY A 91 -3.02 2.94 -2.67
N ILE A 92 -1.69 2.98 -2.62
CA ILE A 92 -0.82 2.27 -3.57
C ILE A 92 -1.11 0.76 -3.54
N ALA A 93 -1.25 0.17 -2.35
CA ALA A 93 -1.59 -1.24 -2.19
C ALA A 93 -2.96 -1.56 -2.82
N ALA A 94 -3.96 -0.70 -2.65
CA ALA A 94 -5.28 -0.90 -3.26
C ALA A 94 -5.24 -0.82 -4.80
N ASP A 95 -4.49 0.12 -5.37
CA ASP A 95 -4.32 0.21 -6.83
C ASP A 95 -3.56 -1.00 -7.40
N LEU A 96 -2.53 -1.50 -6.70
CA LEU A 96 -1.82 -2.72 -7.09
C LEU A 96 -2.69 -3.96 -6.93
N MET A 97 -3.46 -4.07 -5.84
CA MET A 97 -4.44 -5.15 -5.65
C MET A 97 -5.48 -5.16 -6.76
N ARG A 98 -5.96 -4.00 -7.19
CA ARG A 98 -6.89 -3.90 -8.32
C ARG A 98 -6.32 -4.52 -9.58
N TYR A 99 -5.03 -4.31 -9.84
CA TYR A 99 -4.33 -4.88 -10.97
C TYR A 99 -4.16 -6.40 -10.83
N GLU A 100 -3.65 -6.87 -9.69
CA GLU A 100 -3.41 -8.31 -9.45
C GLU A 100 -4.71 -9.14 -9.43
N LEU A 101 -5.82 -8.54 -9.02
CA LEU A 101 -7.14 -9.19 -9.02
C LEU A 101 -7.85 -9.08 -10.38
N CYS A 102 -7.46 -8.17 -11.26
CA CYS A 102 -8.16 -8.07 -12.55
C CYS A 102 -7.81 -9.24 -13.47
N ASN A 103 -8.77 -9.67 -14.29
CA ASN A 103 -8.55 -10.68 -15.34
C ASN A 103 -8.33 -10.07 -16.72
N ASN A 104 -8.41 -8.75 -16.85
CA ASN A 104 -8.26 -8.07 -18.12
C ASN A 104 -6.96 -7.29 -18.17
N ASP A 105 -5.91 -7.93 -18.68
CA ASP A 105 -4.59 -7.32 -18.87
C ASP A 105 -4.56 -6.25 -19.97
N ALA A 106 -5.64 -6.10 -20.76
CA ALA A 106 -5.76 -5.12 -21.83
C ALA A 106 -6.46 -3.81 -21.40
N ASP A 107 -6.88 -3.68 -20.14
CA ASP A 107 -7.45 -2.44 -19.63
C ASP A 107 -6.33 -1.38 -19.43
N GLU A 108 -6.27 -0.43 -20.36
CA GLU A 108 -5.28 0.67 -20.35
C GLU A 108 -5.38 1.54 -19.09
N GLY A 109 -6.58 1.68 -18.51
CA GLY A 109 -6.81 2.42 -17.28
C GLY A 109 -6.16 1.72 -16.08
N LEU A 110 -6.28 0.39 -16.00
CA LEU A 110 -5.62 -0.43 -14.99
C LEU A 110 -4.09 -0.43 -15.14
N LEU A 111 -3.58 -0.56 -16.37
CA LEU A 111 -2.15 -0.48 -16.64
C LEU A 111 -1.57 0.89 -16.24
N THR A 112 -2.31 1.97 -16.54
CA THR A 112 -1.92 3.33 -16.15
C THR A 112 -1.89 3.49 -14.63
N ARG A 113 -2.90 2.98 -13.92
CA ARG A 113 -2.93 3.00 -12.44
C ARG A 113 -1.77 2.22 -11.84
N ARG A 114 -1.52 1.00 -12.31
CA ARG A 114 -0.36 0.19 -11.89
C ARG A 114 0.94 0.96 -12.10
N LYS A 115 1.13 1.55 -13.28
CA LYS A 115 2.32 2.35 -13.60
C LYS A 115 2.49 3.52 -12.63
N ASN A 116 1.41 4.25 -12.34
CA ASN A 116 1.45 5.38 -11.41
C ASN A 116 1.79 4.92 -9.99
N ALA A 117 1.18 3.83 -9.50
CA ALA A 117 1.49 3.23 -8.20
C ALA A 117 2.97 2.83 -8.09
N MET A 118 3.53 2.19 -9.12
CA MET A 118 4.96 1.83 -9.16
C MET A 118 5.89 3.06 -9.20
N LEU A 119 5.49 4.13 -9.90
CA LEU A 119 6.22 5.40 -9.91
C LEU A 119 6.18 6.08 -8.54
N GLU A 120 5.06 6.03 -7.84
CA GLU A 120 4.97 6.52 -6.45
C GLU A 120 5.87 5.72 -5.52
N LEU A 121 5.90 4.39 -5.62
CA LEU A 121 6.85 3.55 -4.87
C LEU A 121 8.31 3.92 -5.16
N SER A 122 8.65 4.19 -6.43
CA SER A 122 10.00 4.63 -6.79
C SER A 122 10.34 6.01 -6.21
N LYS A 123 9.36 6.93 -6.14
CA LYS A 123 9.52 8.24 -5.49
C LYS A 123 9.64 8.14 -3.97
N ILE A 124 8.94 7.18 -3.36
CA ILE A 124 9.07 6.87 -1.95
C ILE A 124 10.48 6.32 -1.69
N GLU A 125 10.93 5.35 -2.49
CA GLU A 125 12.26 4.80 -2.41
C GLU A 125 13.34 5.87 -2.59
N SER A 126 13.22 6.78 -3.56
CA SER A 126 14.16 7.89 -3.74
C SER A 126 14.11 8.95 -2.64
N GLY A 127 13.14 8.87 -1.71
CA GLY A 127 12.93 9.84 -0.63
C GLY A 127 12.24 11.13 -1.08
N THR A 128 11.76 11.20 -2.32
CA THR A 128 10.98 12.33 -2.86
C THR A 128 9.61 12.41 -2.19
N ILE A 129 8.97 11.26 -1.93
CA ILE A 129 7.78 11.17 -1.09
C ILE A 129 8.22 10.68 0.28
N GLN A 130 8.00 11.50 1.30
CA GLN A 130 8.32 11.17 2.69
C GLN A 130 7.18 10.35 3.31
N ILE A 131 7.48 9.13 3.73
CA ILE A 131 6.50 8.22 4.39
C ILE A 131 6.81 8.00 5.87
N LYS A 132 7.93 8.54 6.34
CA LYS A 132 8.37 8.53 7.73
C LYS A 132 8.80 9.94 8.09
N ALA A 133 8.37 10.44 9.24
CA ALA A 133 8.84 11.73 9.71
C ALA A 133 10.37 11.66 9.87
N PRO A 134 11.13 12.65 9.36
CA PRO A 134 12.56 12.66 9.57
C PRO A 134 12.83 12.68 11.08
N SER A 135 13.69 11.78 11.54
CA SER A 135 14.17 11.85 12.93
C SER A 135 14.77 13.25 13.14
N PRO A 136 14.50 13.91 14.27
CA PRO A 136 15.11 15.20 14.54
C PRO A 136 16.61 15.05 14.42
N VAL A 137 17.19 15.73 13.43
CA VAL A 137 18.64 15.86 13.33
C VAL A 137 19.05 16.49 14.64
N ALA A 138 19.84 15.79 15.45
CA ALA A 138 20.39 16.36 16.67
C ALA A 138 21.20 17.58 16.25
N SER A 139 20.59 18.77 16.32
CA SER A 139 21.30 20.02 16.15
C SER A 139 22.24 20.06 17.33
N GLY A 140 23.52 19.81 17.08
CA GLY A 140 24.55 20.03 18.08
C GLY A 140 24.41 21.45 18.65
N PRO A 141 24.87 21.69 19.89
CA PRO A 141 24.79 23.01 20.48
C PRO A 141 25.39 24.03 19.51
N ILE A 142 24.63 25.08 19.21
CA ILE A 142 25.12 26.22 18.43
C ILE A 142 26.31 26.77 19.23
N GLN A 143 27.53 26.51 18.74
CA GLN A 143 28.72 27.14 19.30
C GLN A 143 28.72 28.58 18.83
N THR A 144 28.23 29.49 19.67
CA THR A 144 28.53 30.91 19.54
C THR A 144 30.03 31.06 19.75
N LYS A 145 30.76 31.40 18.68
CA LYS A 145 32.17 31.79 18.82
C LYS A 145 32.22 32.97 19.79
N THR A 146 33.04 32.85 20.84
CA THR A 146 33.31 33.96 21.75
C THR A 146 33.87 35.12 20.92
N PRO A 147 33.30 36.33 21.00
CA PRO A 147 33.83 37.48 20.27
C PRO A 147 35.28 37.71 20.70
N SER A 148 36.20 37.78 19.72
CA SER A 148 37.64 37.94 19.93
C SER A 148 38.06 39.37 20.26
N SER A 149 37.10 40.27 20.43
CA SER A 149 37.33 41.69 20.70
C SER A 149 36.72 42.04 22.04
N ASN A 150 37.58 42.21 23.04
CA ASN A 150 37.26 43.01 24.22
C ASN A 150 37.55 44.47 23.85
N PHE A 151 36.54 45.32 23.91
CA PHE A 151 36.73 46.77 23.82
C PHE A 151 37.45 47.24 25.10
N ASP A 152 38.64 47.81 24.94
CA ASP A 152 39.48 48.29 26.04
C ASP A 152 39.08 49.72 26.43
N TRP A 153 38.23 49.83 27.45
CA TRP A 153 37.80 51.12 28.02
C TRP A 153 38.95 51.91 28.67
N ALA A 154 40.10 51.30 28.98
CA ALA A 154 41.22 51.98 29.62
C ALA A 154 42.14 52.74 28.65
N ARG A 155 41.89 52.61 27.33
CA ARG A 155 42.66 53.30 26.27
C ARG A 155 41.91 54.46 25.59
N TYR A 156 40.70 54.79 26.06
CA TYR A 156 39.92 55.96 25.61
C TYR A 156 39.95 57.07 26.65
#